data_AF-A0A2P8WDQ9-F1
#
_entry.id   AF-A0A2P8WDQ9-F1
#
_cell.length_a   1.000
_cell.length_b   1.000
_cell.length_c   1.000
_cell.angle_alpha   90.00
_cell.angle_beta   90.00
_cell.angle_gamma   90.00
#
_symmetry.space_group_name_H-M   'P 1'
#
loop_
_entity.id
_entity.type
_entity.pdbx_description
1 polymer ?
#
loop_
_entity_poly.entity_id
_entity_poly.type
_entity_poly.pdbx_seq_one_letter_code
_entity_poly.pdbx_strand_id
1 'polypeptide(L)'
;MIRPVRGRSGEWPVWFLEVETEEGKLKTLRVLHESAQGEFDAKLDFLAKEQRWMEFWDFKQLFHELDYAYSLTIHKSQGSTFQDVFVDLPSMRSNRNAIERNQLCYVAFTRAAKRLFVYQ
;
A
#
# COMPACT_ATOMS: atom_id res chain seq x y z
N MET A 1 12.30 -11.75 6.22
CA MET A 1 13.11 -11.67 4.99
C MET A 1 12.18 -11.97 3.82
N ILE A 2 11.95 -11.03 2.89
CA ILE A 2 11.08 -11.29 1.73
C ILE A 2 11.91 -11.97 0.65
N ARG A 3 11.49 -13.16 0.21
CA ARG A 3 12.13 -13.89 -0.90
C ARG A 3 11.20 -13.87 -2.11
N PRO A 4 11.50 -13.07 -3.15
CA PRO A 4 10.70 -13.08 -4.37
C PRO A 4 11.06 -14.29 -5.22
N VAL A 5 10.03 -15.06 -5.60
CA VAL A 5 10.13 -16.15 -6.57
C VAL A 5 9.28 -15.79 -7.77
N ARG A 6 9.87 -15.80 -8.97
CA ARG A 6 9.14 -15.54 -10.20
C ARG A 6 8.33 -16.77 -10.60
N GLY A 7 7.10 -16.57 -11.03
CA GLY A 7 6.27 -17.65 -11.57
C GLY A 7 5.16 -17.12 -12.48
N ARG A 8 4.14 -17.95 -12.70
CA ARG A 8 2.96 -17.61 -13.51
C ARG A 8 1.69 -18.02 -12.78
N SER A 9 0.66 -17.19 -12.87
CA SER A 9 -0.69 -17.48 -12.38
C SER A 9 -1.64 -17.48 -13.59
N GLY A 10 -1.87 -18.66 -14.17
CA GLY A 10 -2.46 -18.78 -15.50
C GLY A 10 -1.53 -18.20 -16.56
N GLU A 11 -2.04 -17.26 -17.36
CA GLU A 11 -1.27 -16.59 -18.41
C GLU A 11 -0.37 -15.46 -17.87
N TRP A 12 -0.67 -14.96 -16.68
CA TRP A 12 -0.08 -13.76 -16.11
C TRP A 12 1.25 -14.05 -15.38
N PRO A 13 2.35 -13.36 -15.72
CA PRO A 13 3.58 -13.44 -14.94
C PRO A 13 3.39 -12.80 -13.57
N VAL A 14 3.85 -13.47 -12.52
CA VAL A 14 3.70 -13.00 -11.13
C VAL A 14 4.96 -13.17 -10.32
N TRP A 15 5.08 -12.37 -9.27
CA TRP A 15 5.97 -12.59 -8.14
C TRP A 15 5.20 -13.29 -7.02
N PHE A 16 5.74 -14.41 -6.55
CA PHE A 16 5.34 -15.04 -5.30
C PHE A 16 6.23 -14.52 -4.18
N LEU A 17 5.61 -13.96 -3.15
CA LEU A 17 6.31 -13.39 -2.01
C LEU A 17 5.88 -14.13 -0.76
N GLU A 18 6.83 -14.80 -0.13
CA GLU A 18 6.63 -15.36 1.20
C GLU A 18 6.85 -14.26 2.24
N VAL A 19 5.78 -13.96 2.98
CA VAL A 19 5.76 -12.96 4.04
C VAL A 19 5.35 -13.60 5.35
N GLU A 20 5.96 -13.16 6.43
CA GLU A 20 5.58 -13.53 7.78
C GLU A 20 4.74 -12.40 8.37
N THR A 21 3.55 -12.73 8.88
CA THR A 21 2.69 -11.76 9.55
C THR A 21 3.19 -11.46 10.95
N GLU A 22 2.67 -10.40 11.58
CA GLU A 22 2.97 -10.07 12.99
C GLU A 22 2.61 -11.21 13.97
N GLU A 23 1.68 -12.09 13.58
CA GLU A 23 1.29 -13.29 14.33
C GLU A 23 2.24 -14.49 14.12
N GLY A 24 3.31 -14.33 13.33
CA GLY A 24 4.23 -15.42 12.97
C GLY A 24 3.69 -16.39 11.92
N LYS A 25 2.59 -16.04 11.23
CA LYS A 25 2.02 -16.89 10.17
C LYS A 25 2.68 -16.58 8.83
N LEU A 26 3.13 -17.61 8.13
CA LEU A 26 3.60 -17.47 6.76
C LEU A 26 2.42 -17.37 5.79
N LYS A 27 2.43 -16.33 4.95
CA LYS A 27 1.48 -16.14 3.84
C LYS A 27 2.25 -15.97 2.54
N THR A 28 1.65 -16.44 1.46
CA THR A 28 2.18 -16.25 0.10
C THR A 28 1.34 -15.22 -0.62
N LEU A 29 1.94 -14.09 -0.97
CA LEU A 29 1.31 -13.05 -1.76
C LEU A 29 1.62 -13.27 -3.23
N ARG A 30 0.62 -13.05 -4.07
CA ARG A 30 0.71 -13.09 -5.54
C ARG A 30 0.68 -11.67 -6.05
N VAL A 31 1.77 -11.18 -6.61
CA VAL A 31 1.87 -9.81 -7.14
C VAL A 31 2.06 -9.89 -8.64
N LEU A 32 1.34 -9.05 -9.37
CA LEU A 32 1.49 -8.97 -10.82
C LEU A 32 2.91 -8.51 -11.16
N HIS A 33 3.54 -9.18 -12.12
CA HIS A 33 4.83 -8.73 -12.63
C HIS A 33 4.65 -7.48 -13.49
N GLU A 34 5.55 -6.52 -13.34
CA GLU A 34 5.47 -5.17 -13.91
C GLU A 34 5.33 -5.19 -15.44
N SER A 35 5.94 -6.18 -16.09
CA SER A 35 5.83 -6.38 -17.55
C SER A 35 4.40 -6.60 -18.05
N ALA A 36 3.49 -7.07 -17.20
CA ALA A 36 2.11 -7.37 -17.55
C ALA A 36 1.11 -6.32 -17.04
N GLN A 37 1.59 -5.24 -16.38
CA GLN A 37 0.74 -4.19 -15.84
C GLN A 37 -0.13 -3.54 -16.92
N GLY A 38 0.46 -3.22 -18.08
CA GLY A 38 -0.28 -2.59 -19.19
C GLY A 38 -1.42 -3.46 -19.75
N GLU A 39 -1.19 -4.77 -19.90
CA GLU A 39 -2.23 -5.71 -20.33
C GLU A 39 -3.33 -5.89 -19.27
N PHE A 40 -2.94 -5.88 -17.99
CA PHE A 40 -3.86 -5.98 -16.88
C PHE A 40 -4.79 -4.77 -16.78
N ASP A 41 -4.24 -3.56 -16.87
CA ASP A 41 -5.01 -2.31 -16.82
C ASP A 41 -5.95 -2.21 -18.02
N ALA A 42 -5.49 -2.57 -19.24
CA ALA A 42 -6.33 -2.60 -20.43
C ALA A 42 -7.53 -3.56 -20.28
N LYS A 43 -7.33 -4.71 -19.64
CA LYS A 43 -8.40 -5.68 -19.37
C LYS A 43 -9.40 -5.17 -18.33
N LEU A 44 -8.92 -4.51 -17.27
CA LEU A 44 -9.77 -3.86 -16.29
C LEU A 44 -10.62 -2.75 -16.93
N ASP A 45 -10.01 -1.90 -17.77
CA ASP A 45 -10.71 -0.84 -18.50
C ASP A 45 -11.78 -1.39 -19.44
N PHE A 46 -11.50 -2.51 -20.12
CA PHE A 46 -12.48 -3.18 -20.96
C PHE A 46 -13.68 -3.69 -20.13
N LEU A 47 -13.43 -4.37 -19.01
CA LEU A 47 -14.49 -4.87 -18.13
C LEU A 47 -15.32 -3.74 -17.51
N ALA A 48 -14.68 -2.62 -17.17
CA ALA A 48 -15.37 -1.43 -16.66
C ALA A 48 -16.25 -0.78 -17.74
N LYS A 49 -15.77 -0.68 -18.98
CA LYS A 49 -16.56 -0.17 -20.12
C LYS A 49 -17.80 -1.02 -20.42
N GLU A 50 -17.65 -2.34 -20.33
CA GLU A 50 -18.75 -3.30 -20.48
C GLU A 50 -19.64 -3.40 -19.22
N GLN A 51 -19.33 -2.65 -18.15
CA GLN A 51 -20.03 -2.67 -16.85
C GLN A 51 -20.12 -4.07 -16.22
N ARG A 52 -19.15 -4.94 -16.51
CA ARG A 52 -19.06 -6.32 -15.97
C ARG A 52 -18.37 -6.28 -14.61
N TRP A 53 -19.03 -5.67 -13.63
CA TRP A 53 -18.44 -5.38 -12.32
C TRP A 53 -18.01 -6.62 -11.55
N MET A 54 -18.78 -7.71 -11.60
CA MET A 54 -18.42 -8.95 -10.91
C MET A 54 -17.06 -9.48 -11.39
N GLU A 55 -16.90 -9.63 -12.71
CA GLU A 55 -15.65 -10.07 -13.32
C GLU A 55 -14.51 -9.08 -13.15
N PHE A 56 -14.80 -7.78 -13.17
CA PHE A 56 -13.82 -6.74 -12.88
C PHE A 56 -13.22 -6.94 -11.48
N TRP A 57 -14.05 -7.12 -10.47
CA TRP A 57 -13.59 -7.27 -9.09
C TRP A 57 -12.92 -8.63 -8.87
N ASP A 58 -13.47 -9.71 -9.43
CA ASP A 58 -12.85 -11.04 -9.37
C ASP A 58 -11.45 -11.01 -10.00
N PHE A 59 -11.32 -10.37 -11.17
CA PHE A 59 -10.04 -10.24 -11.87
C PHE A 59 -9.05 -9.35 -11.11
N LYS A 60 -9.52 -8.21 -10.58
CA LYS A 60 -8.68 -7.30 -9.79
C LYS A 60 -8.14 -7.96 -8.52
N GLN A 61 -8.94 -8.80 -7.85
CA GLN A 61 -8.57 -9.48 -6.61
C GLN A 61 -7.63 -10.69 -6.81
N LEU A 62 -7.34 -11.09 -8.05
CA LEU A 62 -6.38 -12.17 -8.31
C LEU A 62 -4.96 -11.83 -7.84
N PHE A 63 -4.60 -10.54 -7.88
CA PHE A 63 -3.29 -10.05 -7.53
C PHE A 63 -3.37 -9.14 -6.30
N HIS A 64 -2.36 -9.24 -5.43
CA HIS A 64 -2.21 -8.42 -4.25
C HIS A 64 -1.47 -7.14 -4.64
N GLU A 65 -2.02 -6.01 -4.22
CA GLU A 65 -1.36 -4.72 -4.28
C GLU A 65 -0.43 -4.58 -3.07
N LEU A 66 0.82 -4.18 -3.31
CA LEU A 66 1.81 -3.96 -2.27
C LEU A 66 2.20 -2.50 -2.21
N ASP A 67 2.24 -1.99 -0.98
CA ASP A 67 2.79 -0.69 -0.66
C ASP A 67 4.13 -0.82 0.05
N TYR A 68 4.93 0.24 0.00
CA TYR A 68 6.19 0.33 0.69
C TYR A 68 6.02 0.31 2.21
N ALA A 69 6.76 -0.57 2.90
CA ALA A 69 6.71 -0.67 4.36
C ALA A 69 7.52 0.41 5.09
N TYR A 70 8.36 1.19 4.38
CA TYR A 70 9.24 2.18 5.01
C TYR A 70 8.58 3.54 5.26
N SER A 71 7.43 3.81 4.64
CA SER A 71 6.69 5.06 4.80
C SER A 71 5.20 4.82 4.67
N LEU A 72 4.41 5.56 5.43
CA LEU A 72 2.97 5.43 5.47
C LEU A 72 2.32 6.80 5.55
N THR A 73 1.13 6.93 4.97
CA THR A 73 0.37 8.17 5.08
C THR A 73 -0.15 8.34 6.51
N ILE A 74 -0.33 9.58 6.95
CA ILE A 74 -0.84 9.89 8.30
C ILE A 74 -2.19 9.20 8.54
N HIS A 75 -3.06 9.15 7.54
CA HIS A 75 -4.34 8.43 7.65
C HIS A 75 -4.14 6.93 7.89
N LYS A 76 -3.26 6.26 7.13
CA LYS A 76 -2.95 4.83 7.32
C LYS A 76 -2.29 4.54 8.68
N SER A 77 -1.72 5.55 9.34
CA SER A 77 -1.10 5.45 10.66
C SER A 77 -2.09 5.44 11.83
N GLN A 78 -3.35 5.82 11.60
CA GLN A 78 -4.33 6.00 12.67
C GLN A 78 -4.55 4.69 13.43
N GLY A 79 -4.48 4.77 14.76
CA GLY A 79 -4.61 3.60 15.64
C GLY A 79 -3.32 2.81 15.86
N SER A 80 -2.26 3.05 15.07
CA SER A 80 -0.95 2.44 15.28
C SER A 80 -0.07 3.26 16.22
N THR A 81 0.95 2.63 16.80
CA THR A 81 1.99 3.30 17.60
C THR A 81 3.35 2.74 17.18
N PHE A 82 4.32 3.62 16.92
CA PHE A 82 5.66 3.26 16.49
C PHE A 82 6.69 3.78 17.50
N GLN A 83 7.84 3.11 17.60
CA GLN A 83 8.90 3.53 18.52
C GLN A 83 9.44 4.92 18.17
N ASP A 84 9.85 5.08 16.92
CA ASP A 84 10.40 6.31 16.37
C ASP A 84 9.61 6.70 15.12
N VAL A 85 9.22 7.98 15.02
CA VAL A 85 8.43 8.49 13.88
C VAL A 85 9.17 9.65 13.23
N PHE A 86 9.29 9.59 11.91
CA PHE A 86 9.81 10.66 11.07
C PHE A 86 8.64 11.31 10.32
N VAL A 87 8.48 12.63 10.46
CA VAL A 87 7.39 13.38 9.83
C VAL A 87 7.94 14.37 8.82
N ASP A 88 7.51 14.23 7.56
CA ASP A 88 7.77 15.16 6.47
C ASP A 88 6.73 16.30 6.47
N LEU A 89 7.01 17.39 7.20
CA LEU A 89 6.10 18.54 7.26
C LEU A 89 5.98 19.34 5.95
N PRO A 90 7.02 19.48 5.10
CA PRO A 90 6.86 20.08 3.78
C PRO A 90 5.70 19.49 2.98
N SER A 91 5.51 18.17 2.99
CA SER A 91 4.37 17.51 2.33
C SER A 91 3.01 18.04 2.81
N MET A 92 2.91 18.40 4.10
CA MET A 92 1.68 18.89 4.74
C MET A 92 1.27 20.28 4.27
N ARG A 93 2.20 21.07 3.73
CA ARG A 93 1.90 22.40 3.19
C ARG A 93 1.03 22.35 1.93
N SER A 94 0.95 21.20 1.27
CA SER A 94 0.03 20.98 0.15
C SER A 94 -1.44 21.08 0.56
N ASN A 95 -1.78 20.74 1.80
CA ASN A 95 -3.13 20.90 2.33
C ASN A 95 -3.39 22.35 2.76
N ARG A 96 -4.24 23.03 1.99
CA ARG A 96 -4.66 24.42 2.22
C ARG A 96 -5.64 24.57 3.40
N ASN A 97 -6.33 23.50 3.79
CA ASN A 97 -7.22 23.51 4.93
C ASN A 97 -6.40 23.42 6.23
N ALA A 98 -6.27 24.56 6.92
CA ALA A 98 -5.47 24.64 8.14
C ALA A 98 -6.02 23.76 9.28
N ILE A 99 -7.34 23.60 9.39
CA ILE A 99 -7.96 22.80 10.45
C ILE A 99 -7.60 21.32 10.26
N GLU A 100 -7.86 20.79 9.07
CA GLU A 100 -7.55 19.41 8.72
C GLU A 100 -6.05 19.14 8.81
N ARG A 101 -5.20 20.04 8.28
CA ARG A 101 -3.75 19.91 8.38
C ARG A 101 -3.28 19.80 9.84
N ASN A 102 -3.83 20.63 10.73
CA ASN A 102 -3.46 20.59 12.14
C ASN A 102 -3.90 19.27 12.81
N GLN A 103 -5.08 18.74 12.44
CA GLN A 103 -5.54 17.42 12.90
C GLN A 103 -4.61 16.31 12.42
N LEU A 104 -4.16 16.36 11.16
CA LEU A 104 -3.20 15.41 10.62
C LEU A 104 -1.84 15.49 11.33
N CYS A 105 -1.33 16.69 11.57
CA CYS A 105 -0.09 16.87 12.35
C CYS A 105 -0.23 16.29 13.75
N TYR A 106 -1.36 16.51 14.42
CA TYR A 106 -1.65 15.91 15.73
C TYR A 106 -1.63 14.37 15.67
N VAL A 107 -2.29 13.78 14.68
CA VAL A 107 -2.26 12.32 14.49
C VAL A 107 -0.83 11.83 14.29
N ALA A 108 -0.07 12.46 13.37
CA ALA A 108 1.31 12.08 13.05
C ALA A 108 2.22 12.12 14.30
N PHE A 109 2.15 13.19 15.08
CA PHE A 109 3.02 13.39 16.24
C PHE A 109 2.69 12.41 17.36
N THR A 110 1.40 12.11 17.56
CA THR A 110 0.95 11.16 18.59
C THR A 110 1.20 9.69 18.25
N ARG A 111 1.70 9.38 17.05
CA ARG A 111 2.09 7.99 16.71
C ARG A 111 3.42 7.58 17.35
N ALA A 112 4.26 8.54 17.77
CA ALA A 112 5.58 8.27 18.34
C ALA A 112 5.49 7.88 19.81
N ALA A 113 6.02 6.70 20.16
CA ALA A 113 6.13 6.25 21.55
C ALA A 113 7.38 6.80 22.26
N LYS A 114 8.49 6.96 21.51
CA LYS A 114 9.79 7.35 22.09
C LYS A 114 10.37 8.62 21.50
N ARG A 115 10.53 8.69 20.17
CA ARG A 115 11.16 9.85 19.50
C ARG A 115 10.35 10.28 18.28
N LEU A 116 10.25 11.60 18.13
CA LEU A 116 9.65 12.25 16.97
C LEU A 116 10.73 13.08 16.27
N PHE A 117 10.97 12.78 15.00
CA PHE A 117 11.86 13.53 14.12
C PHE A 117 11.02 14.31 13.12
N VAL A 118 11.29 15.59 12.99
CA VAL A 118 10.51 16.49 12.14
C VAL A 118 11.43 17.07 11.08
N TYR A 119 11.12 16.79 9.82
CA TYR A 119 11.76 17.40 8.66
C TYR A 119 10.99 18.66 8.25
N GLN A 120 11.67 19.77 7.98
CA GLN A 120 11.06 21.10 7.77
C GLN A 120 11.62 21.85 6.57
#